data_AF-A0A6I3HIP0-F1
#
_entry.id   AF-A0A6I3HIP0-F1
#
_cell.length_a   1.000
_cell.length_b   1.000
_cell.length_c   1.000
_cell.angle_alpha   90.00
_cell.angle_beta   90.00
_cell.angle_gamma   90.00
#
_symmetry.space_group_name_H-M   'P 1'
#
loop_
_entity.id
_entity.type
_entity.pdbx_description
1 polymer ?
#
loop_
_entity_poly.entity_id
_entity_poly.type
_entity_poly.pdbx_seq_one_letter_code
_entity_poly.pdbx_strand_id
1 'polypeptide(L)'
;MMTFAKLPGSTRHAPRVPSNSQTTKSRKRFGFRWKASVNGSLGVQCAPTAWRWFSQGWMRREPPMTAIAFLLLSLTAVVAVSDWIAVANNYRVAEYLLKPLVMVFLIAVALSIDPSSDFARVMLVIGLLLSMIGDIALMLPKDLFIAGLGAFLVAHVFYVIALLSLGISLTGFVVGVVLMTVVAVVLGRRIVQGAARVDKTMAGPVAAYISVISLMVAAAIGTGQFFAITGALLFGASDALLGWTRFLKEFPRSRIIVMVTYHLGQAGLVLALL
;
A
#
# COMPACT_ATOMS: atom_id res chain seq x y z
N MET A 1 -36.16 -60.64 -4.82
CA MET A 1 -37.19 -61.48 -4.18
C MET A 1 -37.57 -60.80 -2.87
N MET A 2 -38.65 -60.00 -2.89
CA MET A 2 -39.98 -60.31 -2.30
C MET A 2 -40.09 -59.78 -0.85
N THR A 3 -41.12 -59.12 -0.30
CA THR A 3 -42.40 -58.49 -0.74
C THR A 3 -42.99 -57.78 0.51
N PHE A 4 -43.55 -56.56 0.35
CA PHE A 4 -44.66 -55.87 1.05
C PHE A 4 -44.82 -55.74 2.59
N ALA A 5 -45.15 -54.52 3.03
CA ALA A 5 -46.47 -54.07 3.59
C ALA A 5 -46.34 -52.61 4.10
N LYS A 6 -47.33 -51.72 4.28
CA LYS A 6 -48.71 -51.42 3.83
C LYS A 6 -49.04 -50.06 4.53
N LEU A 7 -49.62 -49.09 3.81
CA LEU A 7 -50.08 -47.73 4.26
C LEU A 7 -51.32 -47.84 5.22
N PRO A 8 -52.07 -46.78 5.69
CA PRO A 8 -52.06 -45.31 5.41
C PRO A 8 -52.40 -44.37 6.60
N GLY A 9 -52.48 -43.05 6.39
CA GLY A 9 -53.03 -42.08 7.37
C GLY A 9 -53.19 -40.64 6.87
N SER A 10 -54.28 -40.41 6.14
CA SER A 10 -54.79 -39.13 5.58
C SER A 10 -55.26 -38.14 6.68
N THR A 11 -55.11 -36.82 6.57
CA THR A 11 -56.16 -35.93 5.98
C THR A 11 -55.68 -34.47 5.84
N ARG A 12 -56.09 -33.84 4.73
CA ARG A 12 -56.07 -32.39 4.45
C ARG A 12 -57.33 -31.74 5.03
N HIS A 13 -57.31 -30.43 5.30
CA HIS A 13 -58.22 -29.41 4.70
C HIS A 13 -58.07 -28.01 5.32
N ALA A 14 -57.46 -27.10 4.53
CA ALA A 14 -57.86 -25.75 4.10
C ALA A 14 -58.82 -24.80 4.91
N PRO A 15 -58.77 -23.48 4.62
CA PRO A 15 -59.00 -22.36 5.55
C PRO A 15 -60.40 -21.71 5.47
N ARG A 16 -60.75 -20.85 6.45
CA ARG A 16 -61.84 -19.86 6.33
C ARG A 16 -61.53 -18.55 7.09
N VAL A 17 -61.61 -17.45 6.33
CA VAL A 17 -61.99 -16.06 6.71
C VAL A 17 -63.51 -16.01 6.40
N PRO A 18 -64.42 -15.31 7.13
CA PRO A 18 -64.38 -13.84 7.30
C PRO A 18 -65.11 -13.17 8.49
N SER A 19 -64.92 -11.85 8.53
CA SER A 19 -65.94 -10.80 8.75
C SER A 19 -65.82 -9.91 10.00
N ASN A 20 -66.35 -8.71 9.82
CA ASN A 20 -65.95 -7.42 10.34
C ASN A 20 -67.08 -6.88 11.23
N SER A 21 -66.78 -6.23 12.37
CA SER A 21 -67.60 -5.11 12.88
C SER A 21 -66.98 -4.41 14.09
N GLN A 22 -66.50 -3.20 13.79
CA GLN A 22 -66.58 -1.91 14.49
C GLN A 22 -66.70 -1.75 16.04
N THR A 23 -66.05 -0.64 16.45
CA THR A 23 -66.21 0.19 17.66
C THR A 23 -65.43 -0.29 18.88
N THR A 24 -64.45 0.47 19.40
CA THR A 24 -64.68 1.73 20.11
C THR A 24 -63.42 2.62 20.13
N LYS A 25 -63.65 3.93 19.92
CA LYS A 25 -62.70 5.03 20.10
C LYS A 25 -62.25 5.13 21.56
N SER A 26 -60.96 4.93 21.84
CA SER A 26 -60.34 5.41 23.09
C SER A 26 -59.42 6.59 22.79
N ARG A 27 -59.93 7.79 23.05
CA ARG A 27 -59.17 9.06 23.04
C ARG A 27 -58.19 9.04 24.22
N LYS A 28 -56.90 8.82 23.96
CA LYS A 28 -55.84 9.16 24.93
C LYS A 28 -55.68 10.69 24.97
N ARG A 29 -56.26 11.32 26.00
CA ARG A 29 -55.98 12.71 26.38
C ARG A 29 -54.54 12.82 26.86
N PHE A 30 -53.67 13.42 26.06
CA PHE A 30 -52.37 13.92 26.53
C PHE A 30 -52.62 15.20 27.35
N GLY A 31 -52.69 15.05 28.68
CA GLY A 31 -52.72 16.17 29.60
C GLY A 31 -51.29 16.66 29.84
N PHE A 32 -50.87 17.69 29.10
CA PHE A 32 -49.60 18.37 29.34
C PHE A 32 -49.79 19.37 30.49
N ARG A 33 -49.47 18.95 31.71
CA ARG A 33 -49.57 19.77 32.91
C ARG A 33 -48.23 20.48 33.15
N TRP A 34 -48.12 21.72 32.68
CA TRP A 34 -46.98 22.60 32.97
C TRP A 34 -46.97 22.94 34.47
N LYS A 35 -45.94 22.46 35.20
CA LYS A 35 -45.56 23.02 36.49
C LYS A 35 -44.47 24.07 36.23
N ALA A 36 -44.81 25.34 36.34
CA ALA A 36 -43.83 26.40 36.45
C ALA A 36 -43.22 26.33 37.87
N SER A 37 -41.95 25.94 37.95
CA SER A 37 -41.13 26.03 39.15
C SER A 37 -40.16 27.17 38.95
N VAL A 38 -40.44 28.32 39.57
CA VAL A 38 -39.51 29.45 39.62
C VAL A 38 -38.62 29.22 40.83
N ASN A 39 -37.36 28.84 40.60
CA ASN A 39 -36.31 28.94 41.61
C ASN A 39 -35.16 29.77 41.02
N GLY A 40 -34.94 30.91 41.65
CA GLY A 40 -33.82 31.79 41.36
C GLY A 40 -32.53 31.24 41.95
N SER A 41 -31.50 31.20 41.12
CA SER A 41 -30.11 31.37 41.53
C SER A 41 -29.32 31.88 40.33
N LEU A 42 -28.84 33.12 40.46
CA LEU A 42 -27.93 33.76 39.53
C LEU A 42 -26.57 33.04 39.62
N GLY A 43 -26.32 32.14 38.68
CA GLY A 43 -25.02 31.53 38.44
C GLY A 43 -24.78 31.49 36.94
N VAL A 44 -24.09 32.51 36.41
CA VAL A 44 -23.65 32.53 35.02
C VAL A 44 -22.59 31.42 34.85
N GLN A 45 -23.02 30.26 34.37
CA GLN A 45 -22.14 29.23 33.83
C GLN A 45 -22.60 28.90 32.40
N CYS A 46 -22.29 29.81 31.48
CA CYS A 46 -22.31 29.54 30.04
C CYS A 46 -20.88 29.31 29.56
N ALA A 47 -20.28 28.18 29.95
CA ALA A 47 -19.22 27.60 29.13
C ALA A 47 -19.91 26.63 28.16
N PRO A 48 -19.94 26.90 26.85
CA PRO A 48 -20.60 26.01 25.91
C PRO A 48 -19.94 24.64 25.97
N THR A 49 -20.72 23.60 26.26
CA THR A 49 -20.31 22.19 26.24
C THR A 49 -19.64 21.80 24.92
N ALA A 50 -19.96 22.49 23.83
CA ALA A 50 -19.30 22.38 22.53
C ALA A 50 -17.80 22.75 22.55
N TRP A 51 -17.38 23.72 23.38
CA TRP A 51 -15.97 24.16 23.47
C TRP A 51 -15.08 23.12 24.15
N ARG A 52 -15.62 22.31 25.09
CA ARG A 52 -14.89 21.18 25.69
C ARG A 52 -14.67 20.04 24.69
N TRP A 53 -15.63 19.77 23.80
CA TRP A 53 -15.46 18.78 22.73
C TRP A 53 -14.47 19.25 21.66
N PHE A 54 -14.53 20.53 21.29
CA PHE A 54 -13.64 21.11 20.29
C PHE A 54 -12.18 21.19 20.77
N SER A 55 -11.96 21.49 22.06
CA SER A 55 -10.61 21.61 22.63
C SER A 55 -9.98 20.28 23.06
N GLN A 56 -10.78 19.23 23.35
CA GLN A 56 -10.26 17.90 23.71
C GLN A 56 -9.94 17.02 22.49
N GLY A 57 -10.61 17.23 21.35
CA GLY A 57 -10.43 16.40 20.13
C GLY A 57 -9.26 16.82 19.23
N TRP A 58 -8.86 18.09 19.27
CA TRP A 58 -7.78 18.63 18.42
C TRP A 58 -6.39 18.54 19.05
N MET A 59 -6.29 18.49 20.38
CA MET A 59 -4.99 18.43 21.10
C MET A 59 -4.47 17.01 21.37
N ARG A 60 -5.16 15.96 20.90
CA ARG A 60 -4.76 14.56 21.06
C ARG A 60 -4.79 13.78 19.75
N ARG A 61 -4.34 14.38 18.66
CA ARG A 61 -3.76 13.59 17.58
C ARG A 61 -2.27 13.66 17.79
N GLU A 62 -1.72 12.65 18.48
CA GLU A 62 -0.30 12.33 18.32
C GLU A 62 -0.02 12.39 16.81
N PRO A 63 1.01 13.11 16.35
CA PRO A 63 1.36 13.08 14.94
C PRO A 63 1.52 11.60 14.56
N PRO A 64 0.98 11.16 13.40
CA PRO A 64 1.09 9.74 13.00
C PRO A 64 2.55 9.28 12.89
N MET A 65 3.49 10.23 12.87
CA MET A 65 4.92 9.98 12.93
C MET A 65 5.52 10.46 14.25
N THR A 66 6.36 9.61 14.84
CA THR A 66 7.23 10.01 15.95
C THR A 66 8.21 11.11 15.50
N ALA A 67 8.65 11.98 16.42
CA ALA A 67 9.64 13.02 16.10
C ALA A 67 10.94 12.42 15.52
N ILE A 68 11.28 11.20 15.95
CA ILE A 68 12.41 10.42 15.44
C ILE A 68 12.17 10.03 13.97
N ALA A 69 10.99 9.50 13.62
CA ALA A 69 10.67 9.14 12.24
C ALA A 69 10.73 10.35 11.30
N PHE A 70 10.25 11.52 11.74
CA PHE A 70 10.33 12.75 10.95
C PHE A 70 11.77 13.23 10.75
N LEU A 71 12.59 13.18 11.80
CA LEU A 71 14.01 13.51 11.73
C LEU A 71 14.74 12.57 10.77
N LEU A 72 14.52 11.26 10.90
CA LEU A 72 15.13 10.25 10.02
C LEU A 72 14.69 10.43 8.58
N LEU A 73 13.41 10.69 8.31
CA LEU A 73 12.91 10.95 6.95
C LEU A 73 13.53 12.22 6.34
N SER A 74 13.72 13.27 7.16
CA SER A 74 14.39 14.50 6.75
C SER A 74 15.87 14.24 6.41
N LEU A 75 16.57 13.44 7.22
CA LEU A 75 17.94 13.00 6.94
C LEU A 75 18.00 12.15 5.67
N THR A 76 17.06 11.23 5.47
CA THR A 76 16.94 10.45 4.22
C THR A 76 16.85 11.38 3.01
N ALA A 77 16.01 12.42 3.07
CA ALA A 77 15.85 13.37 1.97
C ALA A 77 17.16 14.12 1.66
N VAL A 78 17.90 14.56 2.69
CA VAL A 78 19.19 15.23 2.51
C VAL A 78 20.22 14.28 1.87
N VAL A 79 20.31 13.04 2.34
CA VAL A 79 21.23 12.04 1.78
C VAL A 79 20.83 11.66 0.35
N ALA A 80 19.54 11.50 0.07
CA ALA A 80 19.03 11.21 -1.26
C ALA A 80 19.32 12.32 -2.25
N VAL A 81 19.12 13.59 -1.87
CA VAL A 81 19.48 14.74 -2.72
C VAL A 81 21.00 14.80 -2.95
N SER A 82 21.79 14.51 -1.92
CA SER A 82 23.26 14.44 -2.04
C SER A 82 23.68 13.35 -3.02
N ASP A 83 23.04 12.18 -2.96
CA ASP A 83 23.25 11.09 -3.90
C ASP A 83 22.86 11.48 -5.32
N TRP A 84 21.70 12.14 -5.51
CA TRP A 84 21.28 12.61 -6.83
C TRP A 84 22.28 13.59 -7.46
N ILE A 85 22.86 14.48 -6.64
CA ILE A 85 23.93 15.39 -7.06
C ILE A 85 25.19 14.60 -7.42
N ALA A 86 25.56 13.58 -6.64
CA ALA A 86 26.70 12.71 -6.94
C ALA A 86 26.50 11.96 -8.28
N VAL A 87 25.32 11.40 -8.50
CA VAL A 87 24.95 10.71 -9.75
C VAL A 87 24.96 11.68 -10.94
N ALA A 88 24.42 12.89 -10.77
CA ALA A 88 24.40 13.93 -11.81
C ALA A 88 25.82 14.32 -12.26
N ASN A 89 26.75 14.41 -11.32
CA ASN A 89 28.14 14.80 -11.54
C ASN A 89 29.09 13.62 -11.78
N ASN A 90 28.56 12.38 -11.81
CA ASN A 90 29.33 11.14 -11.97
C ASN A 90 30.39 10.88 -10.87
N TYR A 91 30.14 11.34 -9.64
CA TYR A 91 31.00 11.07 -8.49
C TYR A 91 30.77 9.67 -7.94
N ARG A 92 31.38 8.67 -8.59
CA ARG A 92 31.13 7.24 -8.29
C ARG A 92 31.40 6.87 -6.83
N VAL A 93 32.49 7.35 -6.24
CA VAL A 93 32.82 7.04 -4.82
C VAL A 93 31.74 7.54 -3.87
N ALA A 94 31.19 8.73 -4.12
CA ALA A 94 30.09 9.28 -3.34
C ALA A 94 28.82 8.45 -3.55
N GLU A 95 28.50 8.04 -4.79
CA GLU A 95 27.37 7.15 -5.10
C GLU A 95 27.48 5.78 -4.38
N TYR A 96 28.68 5.18 -4.32
CA TYR A 96 28.90 3.92 -3.59
C TYR A 96 28.59 4.02 -2.09
N LEU A 97 28.70 5.20 -1.49
CA LEU A 97 28.44 5.43 -0.08
C LEU A 97 27.02 5.94 0.18
N LEU A 98 26.58 6.92 -0.60
CA LEU A 98 25.31 7.62 -0.37
C LEU A 98 24.12 6.72 -0.74
N LYS A 99 24.20 5.94 -1.82
CA LYS A 99 23.09 5.08 -2.26
C LYS A 99 22.71 4.02 -1.21
N PRO A 100 23.63 3.23 -0.62
CA PRO A 100 23.29 2.33 0.48
C PRO A 100 22.87 3.09 1.75
N LEU A 101 23.44 4.27 1.99
CA LEU A 101 23.10 5.09 3.16
C LEU A 101 21.65 5.58 3.13
N VAL A 102 21.09 5.91 1.96
CA VAL A 102 19.65 6.21 1.82
C VAL A 102 18.80 5.03 2.26
N MET A 103 19.18 3.81 1.86
CA MET A 103 18.46 2.59 2.24
C MET A 103 18.55 2.32 3.74
N VAL A 104 19.71 2.54 4.36
CA VAL A 104 19.89 2.44 5.82
C VAL A 104 18.95 3.40 6.55
N PHE A 105 18.87 4.66 6.11
CA PHE A 105 17.95 5.61 6.73
C PHE A 105 16.48 5.25 6.51
N LEU A 106 16.10 4.75 5.32
CA LEU A 106 14.74 4.27 5.07
C LEU A 106 14.36 3.06 5.96
N ILE A 107 15.30 2.14 6.19
CA ILE A 107 15.10 1.04 7.14
C ILE A 107 14.90 1.60 8.56
N ALA A 108 15.73 2.57 8.98
CA ALA A 108 15.59 3.22 10.27
C ALA A 108 14.23 3.93 10.41
N VAL A 109 13.75 4.61 9.35
CA VAL A 109 12.41 5.21 9.31
C VAL A 109 11.36 4.13 9.52
N ALA A 110 11.39 3.04 8.74
CA ALA A 110 10.43 1.94 8.84
C ALA A 110 10.36 1.31 10.25
N LEU A 111 11.50 1.24 10.95
CA LEU A 111 11.58 0.74 12.32
C LEU A 111 11.12 1.76 13.39
N SER A 112 11.10 3.05 13.06
CA SER A 112 10.74 4.15 13.98
C SER A 112 9.29 4.62 13.86
N ILE A 113 8.60 4.24 12.79
CA ILE A 113 7.17 4.50 12.57
C ILE A 113 6.36 3.53 13.43
N ASP A 114 5.22 4.01 13.96
CA ASP A 114 4.19 3.17 14.55
C ASP A 114 3.36 2.54 13.41
N PRO A 115 3.52 1.24 13.10
CA PRO A 115 2.97 0.67 11.90
C PRO A 115 1.52 0.23 12.11
N SER A 116 0.71 0.36 11.06
CA SER A 116 -0.62 -0.27 11.00
C SER A 116 -0.58 -1.81 11.10
N SER A 117 0.56 -2.43 10.75
CA SER A 117 0.79 -3.88 10.85
C SER A 117 2.27 -4.19 11.12
N ASP A 118 2.56 -4.84 12.25
CA ASP A 118 3.91 -5.30 12.60
C ASP A 118 4.47 -6.29 11.58
N PHE A 119 3.62 -7.19 11.06
CA PHE A 119 4.02 -8.15 10.04
C PHE A 119 4.38 -7.45 8.73
N ALA A 120 3.59 -6.46 8.31
CA ALA A 120 3.89 -5.65 7.12
C ALA A 120 5.25 -4.95 7.26
N ARG A 121 5.53 -4.36 8.43
CA ARG A 121 6.81 -3.72 8.72
C ARG A 121 7.98 -4.69 8.58
N VAL A 122 7.89 -5.89 9.16
CA VAL A 122 8.98 -6.89 9.06
C VAL A 122 9.22 -7.30 7.61
N MET A 123 8.16 -7.60 6.86
CA MET A 123 8.29 -7.96 5.44
C MET A 123 8.89 -6.82 4.62
N LEU A 124 8.44 -5.59 4.85
CA LEU A 124 8.96 -4.41 4.16
C LEU A 124 10.45 -4.18 4.48
N VAL A 125 10.86 -4.31 5.74
CA VAL A 125 12.28 -4.18 6.14
C VAL A 125 13.15 -5.24 5.47
N ILE A 126 12.68 -6.49 5.38
CA ILE A 126 13.40 -7.53 4.63
C ILE A 126 13.53 -7.14 3.15
N GLY A 127 12.46 -6.62 2.54
CA GLY A 127 12.48 -6.10 1.18
C GLY A 127 13.51 -4.97 1.00
N LEU A 128 13.58 -4.02 1.93
CA LEU A 128 14.54 -2.91 1.90
C LEU A 128 15.99 -3.39 2.02
N LEU A 129 16.25 -4.35 2.92
CA LEU A 129 17.58 -4.97 3.06
C LEU A 129 18.00 -5.68 1.77
N LEU A 130 17.10 -6.44 1.16
CA LEU A 130 17.37 -7.10 -0.13
C LEU A 130 17.55 -6.11 -1.27
N SER A 131 16.79 -5.00 -1.28
CA SER A 131 16.96 -3.92 -2.26
C SER A 131 18.33 -3.24 -2.10
N MET A 132 18.77 -3.01 -0.87
CA MET A 132 20.10 -2.48 -0.57
C MET A 132 21.21 -3.44 -1.02
N ILE A 133 21.06 -4.74 -0.77
CA ILE A 133 21.99 -5.77 -1.28
C ILE A 133 22.00 -5.76 -2.82
N GLY A 134 20.82 -5.65 -3.44
CA GLY A 134 20.66 -5.52 -4.88
C GLY A 134 21.40 -4.30 -5.42
N ASP A 135 21.26 -3.14 -4.79
CA ASP A 135 21.96 -1.91 -5.14
C ASP A 135 23.47 -2.07 -5.11
N ILE A 136 24.00 -2.64 -4.02
CA ILE A 136 25.44 -2.91 -3.87
C ILE A 136 25.93 -3.85 -4.97
N ALA A 137 25.19 -4.93 -5.24
CA ALA A 137 25.52 -5.90 -6.28
C ALA A 137 25.49 -5.28 -7.69
N LEU A 138 24.55 -4.37 -7.98
CA LEU A 138 24.47 -3.66 -9.26
C LEU A 138 25.60 -2.65 -9.47
N MET A 139 26.22 -2.12 -8.41
CA MET A 139 27.36 -1.22 -8.53
C MET A 139 28.69 -1.94 -8.72
N LEU A 140 28.78 -3.20 -8.30
CA LEU A 140 29.99 -4.02 -8.43
C LEU A 140 30.16 -4.52 -9.88
N PRO A 141 31.36 -5.02 -10.26
CA PRO A 141 31.64 -5.46 -11.63
C PRO A 141 30.63 -6.49 -12.19
N LYS A 142 30.61 -6.61 -13.52
CA LYS A 142 29.54 -7.22 -14.35
C LYS A 142 29.01 -8.58 -13.88
N ASP A 143 29.79 -9.36 -13.15
CA ASP A 143 29.44 -10.71 -12.71
C ASP A 143 28.29 -10.72 -11.66
N LEU A 144 28.06 -9.60 -10.97
CA LEU A 144 27.02 -9.49 -9.94
C LEU A 144 25.71 -8.87 -10.42
N PHE A 145 25.58 -8.49 -11.69
CA PHE A 145 24.33 -7.91 -12.21
C PHE A 145 23.13 -8.84 -12.03
N ILE A 146 23.29 -10.13 -12.38
CA ILE A 146 22.23 -11.13 -12.25
C ILE A 146 21.90 -11.39 -10.78
N ALA A 147 22.91 -11.40 -9.92
CA ALA A 147 22.72 -11.52 -8.47
C ALA A 147 21.95 -10.33 -7.91
N GLY A 148 22.26 -9.11 -8.35
CA GLY A 148 21.52 -7.90 -7.98
C GLY A 148 20.07 -7.93 -8.44
N LEU A 149 19.81 -8.34 -9.69
CA LEU A 149 18.46 -8.52 -10.22
C LEU A 149 17.68 -9.58 -9.43
N GLY A 150 18.34 -10.69 -9.05
CA GLY A 150 17.76 -11.72 -8.19
C GLY A 150 17.40 -11.20 -6.81
N ALA A 151 18.28 -10.41 -6.17
CA ALA A 151 18.03 -9.79 -4.88
C ALA A 151 16.82 -8.83 -4.94
N PHE A 152 16.74 -8.00 -5.98
CA PHE A 152 15.57 -7.14 -6.20
C PHE A 152 14.29 -7.94 -6.45
N LEU A 153 14.35 -9.04 -7.22
CA LEU A 153 13.18 -9.88 -7.45
C LEU A 153 12.59 -10.39 -6.14
N VAL A 154 13.45 -10.92 -5.26
CA VAL A 154 13.04 -11.41 -3.95
C VAL A 154 12.55 -10.26 -3.08
N ALA A 155 13.20 -9.08 -3.13
CA ALA A 155 12.72 -7.88 -2.43
C ALA A 155 11.28 -7.53 -2.80
N HIS A 156 10.94 -7.59 -4.09
CA HIS A 156 9.58 -7.32 -4.57
C HIS A 156 8.55 -8.33 -4.07
N VAL A 157 8.93 -9.61 -3.92
CA VAL A 157 8.05 -10.61 -3.29
C VAL A 157 7.74 -10.22 -1.84
N PHE A 158 8.73 -9.76 -1.09
CA PHE A 158 8.51 -9.28 0.27
C PHE A 158 7.65 -8.01 0.31
N TYR A 159 7.81 -7.08 -0.63
CA TYR A 159 6.89 -5.93 -0.75
C TYR A 159 5.46 -6.35 -1.09
N VAL A 160 5.26 -7.33 -1.98
CA VAL A 160 3.93 -7.88 -2.25
C VAL A 160 3.31 -8.42 -0.97
N ILE A 161 4.04 -9.25 -0.22
CA ILE A 161 3.54 -9.83 1.04
C ILE A 161 3.20 -8.73 2.05
N ALA A 162 4.08 -7.72 2.19
CA ALA A 162 3.85 -6.57 3.07
C ALA A 162 2.56 -5.84 2.69
N LEU A 163 2.38 -5.47 1.42
CA LEU A 163 1.22 -4.74 0.93
C LEU A 163 -0.08 -5.55 1.05
N LEU A 164 -0.05 -6.85 0.77
CA LEU A 164 -1.20 -7.72 0.97
C LEU A 164 -1.62 -7.79 2.45
N SER A 165 -0.65 -7.72 3.36
CA SER A 165 -0.91 -7.76 4.82
C SER A 165 -1.44 -6.45 5.39
N LEU A 166 -1.38 -5.33 4.66
CA LEU A 166 -2.06 -4.08 5.00
C LEU A 166 -3.57 -4.12 4.71
N GLY A 167 -4.04 -5.19 4.05
CA GLY A 167 -5.42 -5.35 3.63
C GLY A 167 -5.65 -4.75 2.24
N ILE A 168 -6.24 -5.55 1.35
CA ILE A 168 -6.53 -5.13 -0.02
C ILE A 168 -8.01 -5.32 -0.36
N SER A 169 -8.55 -4.39 -1.14
CA SER A 169 -9.83 -4.57 -1.81
C SER A 169 -9.66 -5.45 -3.05
N LEU A 170 -10.51 -6.47 -3.21
CA LEU A 170 -10.47 -7.32 -4.40
C LEU A 170 -10.67 -6.51 -5.69
N THR A 171 -11.59 -5.55 -5.67
CA THR A 171 -11.85 -4.67 -6.81
C THR A 171 -10.62 -3.84 -7.17
N GLY A 172 -9.97 -3.19 -6.20
CA GLY A 172 -8.75 -2.41 -6.45
C GLY A 172 -7.61 -3.29 -6.97
N PHE A 173 -7.44 -4.47 -6.39
CA PHE A 173 -6.43 -5.43 -6.83
C PHE A 173 -6.67 -5.88 -8.28
N VAL A 174 -7.90 -6.25 -8.64
CA VAL A 174 -8.25 -6.64 -10.02
C VAL A 174 -8.03 -5.49 -11.00
N VAL A 175 -8.40 -4.26 -10.64
CA VAL A 175 -8.10 -3.07 -11.45
C VAL A 175 -6.60 -2.93 -11.66
N GLY A 176 -5.81 -3.06 -10.58
CA GLY A 176 -4.36 -3.03 -10.64
C GLY A 176 -3.78 -4.12 -11.55
N VAL A 177 -4.26 -5.35 -11.46
CA VAL A 177 -3.84 -6.47 -12.33
C VAL A 177 -4.15 -6.16 -13.80
N VAL A 178 -5.34 -5.67 -14.12
CA VAL A 178 -5.72 -5.32 -15.50
C VAL A 178 -4.81 -4.21 -16.04
N LEU A 179 -4.62 -3.13 -15.28
CA LEU A 179 -3.76 -2.01 -15.68
C LEU A 179 -2.32 -2.48 -15.91
N MET A 180 -1.76 -3.25 -14.98
CA MET A 180 -0.39 -3.72 -15.09
C MET A 180 -0.22 -4.79 -16.17
N THR A 181 -1.26 -5.55 -16.50
CA THR A 181 -1.26 -6.46 -17.66
C THR A 181 -1.13 -5.67 -18.97
N VAL A 182 -1.87 -4.56 -19.11
CA VAL A 182 -1.75 -3.67 -20.28
C VAL A 182 -0.34 -3.09 -20.36
N VAL A 183 0.21 -2.59 -19.24
CA VAL A 183 1.60 -2.08 -19.19
C VAL A 183 2.61 -3.17 -19.56
N ALA A 184 2.46 -4.38 -19.01
CA ALA A 184 3.35 -5.51 -19.32
C ALA A 184 3.29 -5.91 -20.79
N VAL A 185 2.10 -5.87 -21.42
CA VAL A 185 1.95 -6.19 -22.85
C VAL A 185 2.53 -5.10 -23.75
N VAL A 186 2.32 -3.82 -23.42
CA VAL A 186 2.76 -2.69 -24.26
C VAL A 186 4.24 -2.40 -24.09
N LEU A 187 4.71 -2.29 -22.85
CA LEU A 187 6.08 -1.92 -22.50
C LEU A 187 6.92 -3.16 -22.17
N GLY A 188 6.42 -4.02 -21.29
CA GLY A 188 7.17 -5.19 -20.81
C GLY A 188 7.56 -6.15 -21.93
N ARG A 189 6.69 -6.39 -22.91
CA ARG A 189 6.99 -7.20 -24.11
C ARG A 189 8.20 -6.67 -24.88
N ARG A 190 8.34 -5.34 -25.00
CA ARG A 190 9.50 -4.74 -25.68
C ARG A 190 10.79 -4.99 -24.90
N ILE A 191 10.73 -4.87 -23.57
CA ILE A 191 11.86 -5.15 -22.67
C ILE A 191 12.27 -6.62 -22.76
N VAL A 192 11.32 -7.56 -22.68
CA VAL A 192 11.58 -9.00 -22.80
C VAL A 192 12.17 -9.35 -24.17
N GLN A 193 11.65 -8.78 -25.25
CA GLN A 193 12.20 -8.98 -26.59
C GLN A 193 13.61 -8.38 -26.74
N GLY A 194 13.87 -7.22 -26.14
CA GLY A 194 15.22 -6.63 -26.07
C GLY A 194 16.18 -7.56 -25.33
N ALA A 195 15.77 -8.08 -24.18
CA ALA A 195 16.56 -9.02 -23.39
C ALA A 195 16.86 -10.29 -24.18
N ALA A 196 15.86 -10.87 -24.86
CA ALA A 196 16.03 -12.08 -25.69
C ALA A 196 16.99 -11.89 -26.87
N ARG A 197 17.13 -10.65 -27.39
CA ARG A 197 18.08 -10.31 -28.46
C ARG A 197 19.51 -10.23 -27.95
N VAL A 198 19.69 -9.79 -26.71
CA VAL A 198 21.01 -9.75 -26.04
C VAL A 198 21.43 -11.16 -25.63
N ASP A 199 20.53 -11.88 -24.97
CA ASP A 199 20.71 -13.26 -24.54
C ASP A 199 19.35 -13.96 -24.46
N LYS A 200 19.17 -15.03 -25.22
CA LYS A 200 17.90 -15.78 -25.25
C LYS A 200 17.50 -16.33 -23.88
N THR A 201 18.48 -16.61 -23.00
CA THR A 201 18.22 -17.12 -21.65
C THR A 201 17.63 -16.05 -20.72
N MET A 202 17.81 -14.77 -21.03
CA MET A 202 17.34 -13.65 -20.21
C MET A 202 15.85 -13.33 -20.38
N ALA A 203 15.20 -13.85 -21.43
CA ALA A 203 13.79 -13.59 -21.69
C ALA A 203 12.88 -14.05 -20.54
N GLY A 204 13.11 -15.27 -20.04
CA GLY A 204 12.36 -15.86 -18.92
C GLY A 204 12.54 -15.09 -17.60
N PRO A 205 13.78 -14.88 -17.12
CA PRO A 205 14.05 -14.11 -15.91
C PRO A 205 13.47 -12.69 -15.95
N VAL A 206 13.61 -11.98 -17.08
CA VAL A 206 13.06 -10.61 -17.23
C VAL A 206 11.53 -10.63 -17.23
N ALA A 207 10.89 -11.60 -17.89
CA ALA A 207 9.43 -11.74 -17.85
C ALA A 207 8.91 -12.05 -16.44
N ALA A 208 9.60 -12.92 -15.70
CA ALA A 208 9.28 -13.20 -14.30
C ALA A 208 9.42 -11.93 -13.44
N TYR A 209 10.50 -11.17 -13.64
CA TYR A 209 10.75 -9.92 -12.94
C TYR A 209 9.63 -8.88 -13.16
N ILE A 210 9.26 -8.64 -14.42
CA ILE A 210 8.17 -7.72 -14.76
C ILE A 210 6.84 -8.19 -14.16
N SER A 211 6.60 -9.51 -14.09
CA SER A 211 5.39 -10.08 -13.52
C SER A 211 5.29 -9.83 -12.01
N VAL A 212 6.39 -9.99 -11.27
CA VAL A 212 6.43 -9.74 -9.82
C VAL A 212 6.26 -8.24 -9.51
N ILE A 213 6.91 -7.35 -10.26
CA ILE A 213 6.69 -5.90 -10.12
C ILE A 213 5.24 -5.53 -10.42
N SER A 214 4.66 -6.10 -11.47
CA SER A 214 3.26 -5.88 -11.83
C SER A 214 2.32 -6.31 -10.70
N LEU A 215 2.63 -7.43 -10.03
CA LEU A 215 1.90 -7.90 -8.87
C LEU A 215 2.07 -6.95 -7.67
N MET A 216 3.26 -6.41 -7.42
CA MET A 216 3.50 -5.42 -6.35
C MET A 216 2.66 -4.17 -6.57
N VAL A 217 2.66 -3.62 -7.79
CA VAL A 217 1.86 -2.44 -8.12
C VAL A 217 0.37 -2.74 -8.02
N ALA A 218 -0.08 -3.93 -8.45
CA ALA A 218 -1.47 -4.34 -8.31
C ALA A 218 -1.88 -4.48 -6.83
N ALA A 219 -1.03 -5.07 -6.00
CA ALA A 219 -1.24 -5.16 -4.54
C ALA A 219 -1.34 -3.76 -3.92
N ALA A 220 -0.45 -2.84 -4.30
CA ALA A 220 -0.49 -1.45 -3.85
C ALA A 220 -1.79 -0.74 -4.24
N ILE A 221 -2.26 -0.87 -5.48
CA ILE A 221 -3.57 -0.35 -5.91
C ILE A 221 -4.71 -0.98 -5.11
N GLY A 222 -4.60 -2.28 -4.80
CA GLY A 222 -5.53 -2.99 -3.92
C GLY A 222 -5.66 -2.39 -2.53
N THR A 223 -4.58 -1.87 -1.94
CA THR A 223 -4.61 -1.22 -0.62
C THR A 223 -5.45 0.06 -0.60
N GLY A 224 -5.56 0.76 -1.74
CA GLY A 224 -6.18 2.08 -1.82
C GLY A 224 -5.39 3.19 -1.09
N GLN A 225 -4.24 2.88 -0.49
CA GLN A 225 -3.43 3.85 0.23
C GLN A 225 -2.58 4.67 -0.73
N PHE A 226 -2.62 6.00 -0.57
CA PHE A 226 -1.89 6.92 -1.45
C PHE A 226 -0.39 6.61 -1.51
N PHE A 227 0.27 6.49 -0.35
CA PHE A 227 1.71 6.25 -0.29
C PHE A 227 2.11 4.90 -0.89
N ALA A 228 1.36 3.83 -0.63
CA ALA A 228 1.58 2.52 -1.22
C ALA A 228 1.52 2.58 -2.76
N ILE A 229 0.46 3.20 -3.30
CA ILE A 229 0.23 3.30 -4.74
C ILE A 229 1.33 4.14 -5.39
N THR A 230 1.60 5.33 -4.87
CA THR A 230 2.62 6.21 -5.45
C THR A 230 4.02 5.60 -5.33
N GLY A 231 4.32 4.97 -4.20
CA GLY A 231 5.60 4.30 -3.95
C GLY A 231 5.83 3.15 -4.93
N ALA A 232 4.85 2.24 -5.05
CA ALA A 232 4.94 1.11 -5.95
C ALA A 232 4.98 1.53 -7.43
N LEU A 233 4.23 2.56 -7.83
CA LEU A 233 4.27 3.08 -9.19
C LEU A 233 5.64 3.71 -9.53
N LEU A 234 6.21 4.50 -8.61
CA LEU A 234 7.53 5.11 -8.81
C LEU A 234 8.64 4.07 -8.84
N PHE A 235 8.58 3.06 -7.97
CA PHE A 235 9.53 1.95 -8.00
C PHE A 235 9.37 1.12 -9.29
N GLY A 236 8.15 0.73 -9.65
CA GLY A 236 7.90 0.02 -10.89
C GLY A 236 8.35 0.81 -12.13
N ALA A 237 8.20 2.14 -12.13
CA ALA A 237 8.71 3.01 -13.18
C ALA A 237 10.25 3.03 -13.20
N SER A 238 10.91 3.13 -12.05
CA SER A 238 12.37 3.03 -11.93
C SER A 238 12.89 1.75 -12.59
N ASP A 239 12.29 0.62 -12.27
CA ASP A 239 12.71 -0.69 -12.78
C ASP A 239 12.41 -0.87 -14.27
N ALA A 240 11.29 -0.33 -14.74
CA ALA A 240 10.98 -0.28 -16.17
C ALA A 240 12.02 0.54 -16.95
N LEU A 241 12.46 1.69 -16.40
CA LEU A 241 13.50 2.52 -16.97
C LEU A 241 14.87 1.83 -16.93
N LEU A 242 15.19 1.12 -15.85
CA LEU A 242 16.40 0.31 -15.75
C LEU A 242 16.43 -0.80 -16.81
N GLY A 243 15.32 -1.54 -16.96
CA GLY A 243 15.18 -2.56 -18.00
C GLY A 243 15.27 -1.98 -19.42
N TRP A 244 14.65 -0.82 -19.65
CA TRP A 244 14.68 -0.14 -20.95
C TRP A 244 16.10 0.29 -21.35
N THR A 245 16.81 0.94 -20.44
CA THR A 245 18.18 1.42 -20.68
C THR A 245 19.15 0.27 -20.85
N ARG A 246 18.91 -0.86 -20.16
CA ARG A 246 19.75 -2.06 -20.25
C ARG A 246 19.57 -2.85 -21.54
N PHE A 247 18.33 -3.06 -21.99
CA PHE A 247 18.01 -4.01 -23.07
C PHE A 247 17.58 -3.38 -24.39
N LEU A 248 17.25 -2.08 -24.40
CA LEU A 248 16.82 -1.38 -25.62
C LEU A 248 17.76 -0.25 -25.99
N LYS A 249 17.69 0.87 -25.25
CA LYS A 249 18.41 2.09 -25.60
C LYS A 249 18.60 2.97 -24.38
N GLU A 250 19.85 3.34 -24.14
CA GLU A 250 20.20 4.37 -23.17
C GLU A 250 19.81 5.77 -23.68
N PHE A 251 19.39 6.63 -22.76
CA PHE A 251 19.00 8.01 -23.07
C PHE A 251 19.61 8.99 -22.05
N PRO A 252 19.73 10.29 -22.40
CA PRO A 252 20.37 11.27 -21.53
C PRO A 252 19.69 11.34 -20.15
N ARG A 253 20.49 11.39 -19.09
CA ARG A 253 20.02 11.49 -17.69
C ARG A 253 19.20 10.28 -17.20
N SER A 254 19.26 9.14 -17.89
CA SER A 254 18.60 7.90 -17.46
C SER A 254 18.95 7.52 -16.02
N ARG A 255 20.24 7.57 -15.66
CA ARG A 255 20.74 7.21 -14.32
C ARG A 255 20.09 8.03 -13.20
N ILE A 256 20.04 9.35 -13.34
CA ILE A 256 19.44 10.21 -12.31
C ILE A 256 17.92 10.03 -12.25
N ILE A 257 17.24 9.85 -13.39
CA ILE A 257 15.78 9.64 -13.40
C ILE A 257 15.44 8.34 -12.68
N VAL A 258 16.13 7.24 -13.01
CA VAL A 258 15.99 5.94 -12.31
C VAL A 258 16.21 6.15 -10.81
N MET A 259 17.30 6.83 -10.43
CA MET A 259 17.66 7.03 -9.04
C MET A 259 16.65 7.84 -8.22
N VAL A 260 16.11 8.92 -8.81
CA VAL A 260 15.06 9.74 -8.19
C VAL A 260 13.78 8.93 -8.01
N THR A 261 13.33 8.26 -9.08
CA THR A 261 12.11 7.42 -9.01
C THR A 261 12.27 6.27 -8.02
N TYR A 262 13.47 5.70 -7.92
CA TYR A 262 13.79 4.63 -6.98
C TYR A 262 13.68 5.10 -5.52
N HIS A 263 14.40 6.17 -5.15
CA HIS A 263 14.38 6.68 -3.78
C HIS A 263 12.99 7.13 -3.34
N LEU A 264 12.25 7.82 -4.22
CA LEU A 264 10.88 8.23 -3.92
C LEU A 264 9.93 7.03 -3.84
N GLY A 265 10.15 6.02 -4.67
CA GLY A 265 9.41 4.75 -4.63
C GLY A 265 9.57 4.02 -3.30
N GLN A 266 10.82 3.82 -2.87
CA GLN A 266 11.15 3.19 -1.60
C GLN A 266 10.62 3.99 -0.40
N ALA A 267 10.77 5.32 -0.42
CA ALA A 267 10.18 6.18 0.61
C ALA A 267 8.66 6.06 0.66
N GLY A 268 7.98 6.04 -0.51
CA GLY A 268 6.53 5.84 -0.58
C GLY A 268 6.08 4.50 0.00
N LEU A 269 6.82 3.42 -0.26
CA LEU A 269 6.53 2.11 0.34
C LEU A 269 6.70 2.16 1.88
N VAL A 270 7.77 2.77 2.39
CA VAL A 270 7.96 2.94 3.84
C VAL A 270 6.81 3.73 4.48
N LEU A 271 6.39 4.81 3.82
CA LEU A 271 5.29 5.66 4.29
C LEU A 271 3.92 4.97 4.23
N ALA A 272 3.78 3.87 3.49
CA ALA A 272 2.57 3.05 3.49
C ALA A 272 2.36 2.29 4.82
N LEU A 273 3.35 2.24 5.70
CA LEU A 273 3.20 1.63 7.02
C LEU A 273 2.35 2.46 7.99
N LEU A 274 2.16 3.76 7.73
CA LEU A 274 1.28 4.66 8.51
C LEU A 274 -0.20 4.30 8.31
#